data_AF-H3NWV7-F1
#
_entry.id   AF-H3NWV7-F1
#
_cell.length_a   1.000
_cell.length_b   1.000
_cell.length_c   1.000
_cell.angle_alpha   90.00
_cell.angle_beta   90.00
_cell.angle_gamma   90.00
#
_symmetry.space_group_name_H-M   'P 1'
#
loop_
_entity.id
_entity.type
_entity.pdbx_description
1 polymer ?
#
loop_
_entity_poly.entity_id
_entity_poly.type
_entity_poly.pdbx_seq_one_letter_code
_entity_poly.pdbx_strand_id
1 'polypeptide(L)'
;MTDSNDEEIKHVITQAEYEALLRAPTELTLSTYQEALSTKTLQFKIYFFAISGIAAAHLTTYFLGGLDSHLAFGWSSVSEDHQLHKLRFLLGFVMLAVLHVLLLLRQRLYTAGLSAAALITYFLVSGTSRLIEFGAATTDLPFLLIYFGIHLALIVLAVLIAFEDERSFEREWSP
;
A
#
# COMPACT_ATOMS: atom_id res chain seq x y z
N MET A 1 -20.32 26.02 -41.50
CA MET A 1 -20.44 24.72 -42.19
C MET A 1 -19.02 24.36 -42.60
N THR A 2 -18.32 23.66 -41.70
CA THR A 2 -18.08 22.18 -41.71
C THR A 2 -16.84 21.90 -42.58
N ASP A 3 -15.73 21.35 -42.10
CA ASP A 3 -15.59 20.28 -41.12
C ASP A 3 -14.30 20.36 -40.29
N SER A 4 -14.45 19.94 -39.03
CA SER A 4 -13.46 19.35 -38.17
C SER A 4 -12.87 18.07 -38.78
N ASN A 5 -11.54 17.94 -38.76
CA ASN A 5 -10.85 16.65 -38.69
C ASN A 5 -9.65 16.90 -37.77
N ASP A 6 -9.71 16.52 -36.49
CA ASP A 6 -9.45 15.15 -36.02
C ASP A 6 -8.21 14.54 -36.68
N GLU A 7 -7.06 15.22 -36.58
CA GLU A 7 -5.80 14.49 -36.43
C GLU A 7 -5.59 14.26 -34.93
N GLU A 8 -6.33 13.26 -34.45
CA GLU A 8 -5.94 12.43 -33.33
C GLU A 8 -4.46 12.07 -33.54
N ILE A 9 -3.59 12.72 -32.77
CA ILE A 9 -2.15 12.45 -32.75
C ILE A 9 -2.01 11.02 -32.25
N LYS A 10 -2.08 10.07 -33.18
CA LYS A 10 -1.75 8.68 -32.97
C LYS A 10 -0.27 8.71 -32.69
N HIS A 11 0.09 8.72 -31.40
CA HIS A 11 1.46 8.68 -30.93
C HIS A 11 2.04 7.33 -31.36
N VAL A 12 2.50 7.26 -32.62
CA VAL A 12 3.15 6.08 -33.17
C VAL A 12 4.50 6.02 -32.47
N ILE A 13 4.63 5.05 -31.56
CA ILE A 13 5.87 4.75 -30.85
C ILE A 13 6.98 4.68 -31.89
N THR A 14 7.98 5.55 -31.73
CA THR A 14 9.10 5.62 -32.67
C THR A 14 9.94 4.34 -32.56
N GLN A 15 10.62 3.94 -33.65
CA GLN A 15 11.45 2.72 -33.66
C GLN A 15 12.51 2.75 -32.53
N ALA A 16 12.99 3.94 -32.16
CA ALA A 16 13.91 4.14 -31.05
C ALA A 16 13.25 3.87 -29.68
N GLU A 17 12.01 4.31 -29.47
CA GLU A 17 11.24 3.99 -28.26
C GLU A 17 10.89 2.49 -28.18
N TYR A 18 10.56 1.87 -29.32
CA TYR A 18 10.32 0.42 -29.40
C TYR A 18 11.59 -0.38 -29.08
N GLU A 19 12.74 0.02 -29.61
CA GLU A 19 14.03 -0.59 -29.28
C GLU A 19 14.44 -0.33 -27.82
N ALA A 20 14.11 0.84 -27.26
CA ALA A 20 14.33 1.13 -25.85
C ALA A 20 13.46 0.27 -24.93
N LEU A 21 12.20 0.00 -25.30
CA LEU A 21 11.32 -0.93 -24.59
C LEU A 21 11.80 -2.39 -24.69
N LEU A 22 12.32 -2.80 -25.85
CA LEU A 22 12.90 -4.13 -26.05
C LEU A 22 14.25 -4.33 -25.34
N ARG A 23 15.04 -3.27 -25.19
CA ARG A 23 16.31 -3.28 -24.46
C ARG A 23 16.16 -2.96 -22.98
N ALA A 24 14.96 -2.63 -22.52
CA ALA A 24 14.70 -2.48 -21.10
C ALA A 24 15.11 -3.78 -20.40
N PRO A 25 16.06 -3.73 -19.44
CA PRO A 25 16.64 -4.93 -18.86
C PRO A 25 15.51 -5.78 -18.27
N THR A 26 15.25 -6.90 -18.93
CA THR A 26 14.17 -7.84 -18.59
C THR A 26 14.62 -8.85 -17.54
N GLU A 27 15.87 -8.75 -17.07
CA GLU A 27 16.39 -9.56 -16.00
C GLU A 27 15.92 -8.99 -14.66
N LEU A 28 14.92 -9.65 -14.08
CA LEU A 28 14.49 -9.45 -12.69
C LEU A 28 15.60 -9.93 -11.75
N THR A 29 16.67 -9.15 -11.62
CA THR A 29 17.74 -9.43 -10.66
C THR A 29 17.32 -8.92 -9.29
N LEU A 30 17.22 -9.83 -8.32
CA LEU A 30 16.93 -9.46 -6.94
C LEU A 30 18.12 -8.69 -6.36
N SER A 31 17.91 -7.44 -5.97
CA SER A 31 18.94 -6.64 -5.32
C SER A 31 18.94 -6.82 -3.80
N THR A 32 20.05 -6.48 -3.15
CA THR A 32 20.10 -6.40 -1.68
C THR A 32 19.35 -5.16 -1.17
N TYR A 33 18.89 -5.14 0.08
CA TYR A 33 18.26 -3.94 0.66
C TYR A 33 19.18 -2.72 0.63
N GLN A 34 20.48 -2.92 0.84
CA GLN A 34 21.47 -1.84 0.79
C GLN A 34 21.48 -1.20 -0.60
N GLU A 35 21.49 -2.02 -1.65
CA GLU A 35 21.43 -1.56 -3.02
C GLU A 35 20.11 -0.89 -3.36
N ALA A 36 18.98 -1.54 -3.07
CA ALA A 36 17.64 -1.06 -3.39
C ALA A 36 17.33 0.29 -2.73
N LEU A 37 17.84 0.51 -1.51
CA LEU A 37 17.66 1.76 -0.78
C LEU A 37 18.74 2.80 -1.11
N SER A 38 19.85 2.44 -1.75
CA SER A 38 20.94 3.38 -2.03
C SER A 38 20.50 4.55 -2.92
N THR A 39 19.60 4.27 -3.87
CA THR A 39 19.05 5.25 -4.82
C THR A 39 17.83 6.02 -4.30
N LYS A 40 17.30 5.67 -3.12
CA LYS A 40 16.09 6.28 -2.55
C LYS A 40 16.39 7.47 -1.65
N THR A 41 15.46 8.42 -1.57
CA THR A 41 15.55 9.56 -0.66
C THR A 41 15.57 9.11 0.81
N LEU A 42 16.12 9.95 1.69
CA LEU A 42 16.05 9.69 3.15
C LEU A 42 14.61 9.58 3.63
N GLN A 43 13.71 10.42 3.09
CA GLN A 43 12.29 10.42 3.43
C GLN A 43 11.64 9.09 3.05
N PHE A 44 11.90 8.59 1.84
CA PHE A 44 11.45 7.26 1.41
C PHE A 44 11.86 6.18 2.40
N LYS A 45 13.13 6.16 2.82
CA LYS A 45 13.66 5.16 3.78
C LYS A 45 12.90 5.21 5.10
N ILE A 46 12.69 6.41 5.64
CA ILE A 46 11.95 6.61 6.90
C ILE A 46 10.52 6.08 6.75
N TYR A 47 9.82 6.45 5.67
CA TYR A 47 8.44 6.01 5.45
C TYR A 47 8.35 4.50 5.24
N PHE A 48 9.30 3.93 4.50
CA PHE A 48 9.39 2.49 4.27
C PHE A 48 9.57 1.71 5.58
N PHE A 49 10.51 2.10 6.44
CA PHE A 49 10.68 1.43 7.73
C PHE A 49 9.50 1.66 8.67
N ALA A 50 8.91 2.86 8.66
CA ALA A 50 7.74 3.17 9.48
C ALA A 50 6.51 2.33 9.08
N ILE A 51 6.18 2.26 7.79
CA ILE A 51 5.04 1.46 7.32
C ILE A 51 5.27 -0.02 7.59
N SER A 52 6.49 -0.52 7.37
CA SER A 52 6.83 -1.92 7.60
C SER A 52 6.75 -2.27 9.08
N GLY A 53 7.28 -1.41 9.96
CA GLY A 53 7.21 -1.61 11.40
C GLY A 53 5.78 -1.60 11.94
N ILE A 54 4.98 -0.59 11.57
CA ILE A 54 3.60 -0.46 12.02
C ILE A 54 2.74 -1.63 11.50
N ALA A 55 2.85 -1.96 10.21
CA ALA A 55 2.10 -3.05 9.61
C ALA A 55 2.49 -4.41 10.20
N ALA A 56 3.79 -4.68 10.37
CA ALA A 56 4.26 -5.93 10.97
C ALA A 56 3.82 -6.07 12.43
N ALA A 57 3.89 -4.98 13.21
CA ALA A 57 3.40 -4.97 14.59
C ALA A 57 1.89 -5.25 14.64
N HIS A 58 1.10 -4.57 13.80
CA HIS A 58 -0.34 -4.77 13.76
C HIS A 58 -0.74 -6.21 13.37
N LEU A 59 -0.07 -6.77 12.34
CA LEU A 59 -0.25 -8.16 11.92
C LEU A 59 0.16 -9.15 13.02
N THR A 60 1.29 -8.91 13.68
CA THR A 60 1.77 -9.78 14.77
C THR A 60 0.78 -9.79 15.92
N THR A 61 0.26 -8.63 16.33
CA THR A 61 -0.75 -8.54 17.38
C THR A 61 -2.01 -9.32 17.02
N TYR A 62 -2.44 -9.28 15.75
CA TYR A 62 -3.55 -10.11 15.27
C TYR A 62 -3.26 -11.61 15.35
N PHE A 63 -2.12 -12.06 14.80
CA PHE A 63 -1.78 -13.48 14.78
C PHE A 63 -1.56 -14.08 16.17
N LEU A 64 -1.15 -13.26 17.14
CA LEU A 64 -1.05 -13.66 18.55
C LEU A 64 -2.42 -13.67 19.27
N GLY A 65 -3.52 -13.37 18.58
CA GLY A 65 -4.87 -13.30 19.16
C GLY A 65 -5.12 -12.05 20.00
N GLY A 66 -4.18 -11.10 20.03
CA GLY A 66 -4.27 -9.89 20.86
C GLY A 66 -5.37 -8.92 20.46
N LEU A 67 -6.00 -9.13 19.29
CA LEU A 67 -7.11 -8.32 18.80
C LEU A 67 -8.48 -9.02 18.91
N ASP A 68 -8.52 -10.31 19.25
CA ASP A 68 -9.74 -11.12 19.13
C ASP A 68 -10.89 -10.61 20.03
N SER A 69 -10.57 -10.08 21.21
CA SER A 69 -11.54 -9.49 22.15
C SER A 69 -12.09 -8.13 21.74
N HIS A 70 -11.44 -7.47 20.77
CA HIS A 70 -11.72 -6.07 20.41
C HIS A 70 -12.29 -5.93 18.99
N LEU A 71 -12.09 -6.92 18.13
CA LEU A 71 -12.63 -6.94 16.79
C LEU A 71 -14.13 -7.27 16.79
N ALA A 72 -14.83 -6.88 15.72
CA ALA A 72 -16.27 -7.06 15.59
C ALA A 72 -16.72 -8.52 15.83
N PHE A 73 -15.89 -9.50 15.49
CA PHE A 73 -16.15 -10.90 15.79
C PHE A 73 -16.35 -11.21 17.28
N GLY A 74 -15.52 -10.62 18.17
CA GLY A 74 -15.62 -10.84 19.61
C GLY A 74 -16.97 -10.40 20.18
N TRP A 75 -17.70 -9.55 19.45
CA TRP A 75 -18.93 -8.90 19.89
C TRP A 75 -20.15 -9.36 19.09
N SER A 76 -19.98 -9.67 17.80
CA SER A 76 -21.06 -10.12 16.94
C SER A 76 -21.36 -11.61 17.10
N SER A 77 -20.38 -12.43 17.48
CA SER A 77 -20.45 -13.91 17.45
C SER A 77 -20.82 -14.50 16.07
N VAL A 78 -20.81 -13.67 15.02
CA VAL A 78 -21.13 -14.03 13.64
C VAL A 78 -19.87 -14.50 12.93
N SER A 79 -19.93 -15.67 12.28
CA SER A 79 -18.78 -16.31 11.65
C SER A 79 -18.20 -15.49 10.49
N GLU A 80 -19.04 -14.72 9.83
CA GLU A 80 -18.75 -13.90 8.66
C GLU A 80 -17.82 -12.73 9.01
N ASP A 81 -18.01 -12.11 10.18
CA ASP A 81 -17.13 -11.04 10.66
C ASP A 81 -15.72 -11.58 10.96
N HIS A 82 -15.62 -12.81 11.44
CA HIS A 82 -14.35 -13.48 11.66
C HIS A 82 -13.60 -13.74 10.35
N GLN A 83 -14.30 -14.25 9.33
CA GLN A 83 -13.71 -14.50 8.01
C GLN A 83 -13.28 -13.20 7.32
N LEU A 84 -14.08 -12.14 7.46
CA LEU A 84 -13.76 -10.82 6.94
C LEU A 84 -12.47 -10.26 7.56
N HIS A 85 -12.29 -10.40 8.88
CA HIS A 85 -11.05 -10.00 9.54
C HIS A 85 -9.86 -10.83 9.07
N LYS A 86 -9.99 -12.16 8.99
CA LYS A 86 -8.93 -13.02 8.42
C LYS A 86 -8.50 -12.58 7.03
N LEU A 87 -9.46 -12.28 6.16
CA LEU A 87 -9.19 -11.81 4.80
C LEU A 87 -8.45 -10.47 4.80
N ARG A 88 -8.88 -9.51 5.63
CA ARG A 88 -8.22 -8.20 5.76
C ARG A 88 -6.77 -8.33 6.22
N PHE A 89 -6.51 -9.13 7.25
CA PHE A 89 -5.15 -9.34 7.76
C PHE A 89 -4.29 -10.14 6.78
N LEU A 90 -4.84 -11.15 6.09
CA LEU A 90 -4.15 -11.85 5.02
C LEU A 90 -3.74 -10.88 3.91
N LEU A 91 -4.65 -10.01 3.49
CA LEU A 91 -4.36 -9.04 2.43
C LEU A 91 -3.33 -8.01 2.90
N GLY A 92 -3.39 -7.56 4.16
CA GLY A 92 -2.36 -6.72 4.77
C GLY A 92 -0.97 -7.38 4.76
N PHE A 93 -0.89 -8.68 5.07
CA PHE A 93 0.36 -9.44 4.98
C PHE A 93 0.88 -9.51 3.54
N VAL A 94 0.01 -9.84 2.57
CA VAL A 94 0.38 -9.89 1.14
C VAL A 94 0.88 -8.54 0.66
N MET A 95 0.18 -7.45 1.01
CA MET A 95 0.61 -6.09 0.65
C MET A 95 1.98 -5.74 1.21
N LEU A 96 2.24 -6.10 2.48
CA LEU A 96 3.54 -5.89 3.10
C LEU A 96 4.64 -6.69 2.40
N ALA A 97 4.40 -7.95 2.07
CA ALA A 97 5.35 -8.77 1.34
C ALA A 97 5.62 -8.21 -0.06
N VAL A 98 4.56 -7.82 -0.79
CA VAL A 98 4.65 -7.22 -2.13
C VAL A 98 5.45 -5.91 -2.09
N LEU A 99 5.24 -5.06 -1.08
CA LEU A 99 6.04 -3.83 -0.91
C LEU A 99 7.54 -4.12 -0.84
N HIS A 100 7.96 -5.12 -0.07
CA HIS A 100 9.36 -5.50 0.05
C HIS A 100 9.88 -6.13 -1.24
N VAL A 101 9.12 -7.03 -1.86
CA VAL A 101 9.50 -7.68 -3.13
C VAL A 101 9.68 -6.64 -4.24
N LEU A 102 8.73 -5.71 -4.41
CA LEU A 102 8.83 -4.65 -5.41
C LEU A 102 10.02 -3.73 -5.15
N LEU A 103 10.33 -3.41 -3.89
CA LEU A 103 11.54 -2.67 -3.54
C LEU A 103 12.81 -3.43 -3.98
N LEU A 104 12.92 -4.73 -3.65
CA LEU A 104 14.10 -5.54 -3.98
C LEU A 104 14.27 -5.77 -5.48
N LEU A 105 13.16 -5.81 -6.22
CA LEU A 105 13.15 -5.84 -7.69
C LEU A 105 13.36 -4.46 -8.32
N ARG A 106 13.59 -3.42 -7.50
CA ARG A 106 13.74 -2.01 -7.89
C ARG A 106 12.62 -1.52 -8.80
N GLN A 107 11.41 -2.05 -8.58
CA GLN A 107 10.22 -1.68 -9.33
C GLN A 107 9.62 -0.38 -8.78
N ARG A 108 8.89 0.33 -9.65
CA ARG A 108 8.16 1.53 -9.27
C ARG A 108 7.04 1.18 -8.30
N LEU A 109 7.04 1.84 -7.16
CA LEU A 109 6.08 1.65 -6.06
C LEU A 109 4.92 2.64 -6.13
N TYR A 110 4.98 3.68 -6.97
CA TYR A 110 3.92 4.70 -7.09
C TYR A 110 2.50 4.09 -7.18
N THR A 111 2.25 3.27 -8.20
CA THR A 111 0.92 2.67 -8.44
C THR A 111 0.53 1.67 -7.34
N ALA A 112 1.48 0.86 -6.88
CA ALA A 112 1.25 -0.12 -5.82
C ALA A 112 0.92 0.56 -4.49
N GLY A 113 1.61 1.66 -4.15
CA GLY A 113 1.39 2.46 -2.95
C GLY A 113 0.02 3.15 -2.96
N LEU A 114 -0.40 3.72 -4.09
CA LEU A 114 -1.75 4.31 -4.21
C LEU A 114 -2.86 3.25 -4.12
N SER A 115 -2.65 2.09 -4.75
CA SER A 115 -3.59 0.96 -4.66
C SER A 115 -3.68 0.42 -3.23
N ALA A 116 -2.55 0.33 -2.54
CA ALA A 116 -2.49 -0.01 -1.12
C ALA A 116 -3.25 1.02 -0.27
N ALA A 117 -3.03 2.31 -0.48
CA ALA A 117 -3.72 3.37 0.24
C ALA A 117 -5.24 3.31 0.05
N ALA A 118 -5.72 3.08 -1.17
CA ALA A 118 -7.15 2.94 -1.47
C ALA A 118 -7.77 1.74 -0.75
N LEU A 119 -7.09 0.60 -0.77
CA LEU A 119 -7.54 -0.62 -0.11
C LEU A 119 -7.55 -0.48 1.42
N ILE A 120 -6.53 0.13 2.02
CA ILE A 120 -6.49 0.40 3.46
C ILE A 120 -7.59 1.40 3.84
N THR A 121 -7.89 2.38 2.98
CA THR A 121 -9.01 3.31 3.18
C THR A 121 -10.34 2.57 3.20
N TYR A 122 -10.55 1.63 2.28
CA TYR A 122 -11.74 0.77 2.29
C TYR A 122 -11.82 -0.05 3.60
N PHE A 123 -10.72 -0.61 4.08
CA PHE A 123 -10.67 -1.33 5.37
C PHE A 123 -10.94 -0.43 6.58
N LEU A 124 -10.41 0.79 6.57
CA LEU A 124 -10.66 1.79 7.61
C LEU A 124 -12.16 2.08 7.69
N VAL A 125 -12.78 2.48 6.58
CA VAL A 125 -14.20 2.86 6.54
C VAL A 125 -15.07 1.66 6.90
N SER A 126 -14.94 0.55 6.18
CA SER A 126 -15.79 -0.63 6.40
C SER A 126 -15.59 -1.27 7.78
N GLY A 127 -14.36 -1.28 8.30
CA GLY A 127 -14.09 -1.80 9.65
C GLY A 127 -14.59 -0.88 10.75
N THR A 128 -14.41 0.44 10.61
CA THR A 128 -14.89 1.43 11.57
C THR A 128 -16.42 1.43 11.63
N SER A 129 -17.11 1.40 10.48
CA SER A 129 -18.58 1.30 10.43
C SER A 129 -19.08 0.07 11.18
N ARG A 130 -18.43 -1.08 10.99
CA ARG A 130 -18.79 -2.33 11.68
C ARG A 130 -18.53 -2.26 13.19
N LEU A 131 -17.42 -1.66 13.61
CA LEU A 131 -17.12 -1.45 15.04
C LEU A 131 -18.15 -0.52 15.70
N ILE A 132 -18.54 0.56 15.01
CA ILE A 132 -19.58 1.49 15.49
C ILE A 132 -20.94 0.78 15.60
N GLU A 133 -21.32 -0.04 14.61
CA GLU A 133 -22.56 -0.83 14.62
C GLU A 133 -22.67 -1.71 15.87
N PHE A 134 -21.56 -2.33 16.30
CA PHE A 134 -21.51 -3.14 17.52
C PHE A 134 -21.25 -2.34 18.80
N GLY A 135 -21.24 -1.01 18.74
CA GLY A 135 -21.17 -0.16 19.94
C GLY A 135 -19.76 0.14 20.43
N ALA A 136 -18.70 -0.13 19.66
CA ALA A 136 -17.32 0.14 20.09
C ALA A 136 -17.10 1.61 20.49
N ALA A 137 -17.85 2.54 19.90
CA ALA A 137 -17.78 3.97 20.26
C ALA A 137 -18.16 4.25 21.73
N THR A 138 -18.97 3.39 22.36
CA THR A 138 -19.43 3.57 23.75
C THR A 138 -18.76 2.60 24.73
N THR A 139 -18.41 1.40 24.28
CA THR A 139 -17.88 0.34 25.16
C THR A 139 -16.38 0.09 25.01
N ASP A 140 -15.75 0.49 23.90
CA ASP A 140 -14.30 0.34 23.68
C ASP A 140 -13.72 1.46 22.80
N LEU A 141 -13.95 2.70 23.22
CA LEU A 141 -13.47 3.90 22.55
C LEU A 141 -11.93 3.92 22.37
N PRO A 142 -11.11 3.50 23.35
CA PRO A 142 -9.66 3.47 23.18
C PRO A 142 -9.23 2.59 22.00
N PHE A 143 -9.80 1.39 21.88
CA PHE A 143 -9.51 0.52 20.74
C PHE A 143 -9.93 1.15 19.42
N LEU A 144 -11.13 1.74 19.35
CA LEU A 144 -11.62 2.41 18.15
C LEU A 144 -10.67 3.52 17.66
N LEU A 145 -10.16 4.34 18.58
CA LEU A 145 -9.20 5.40 18.27
C LEU A 145 -7.84 4.85 17.81
N ILE A 146 -7.34 3.79 18.46
CA ILE A 146 -6.09 3.13 18.06
C ILE A 146 -6.24 2.49 16.68
N TYR A 147 -7.33 1.75 16.44
CA TYR A 147 -7.63 1.15 15.15
C TYR A 147 -7.65 2.20 14.04
N PHE A 148 -8.39 3.29 14.27
CA PHE A 148 -8.50 4.39 13.31
C PHE A 148 -7.15 5.07 13.06
N GLY A 149 -6.39 5.35 14.12
CA GLY A 149 -5.08 5.98 14.06
C GLY A 149 -4.05 5.14 13.30
N ILE A 150 -4.00 3.82 13.55
CA ILE A 150 -3.11 2.90 12.83
C ILE A 150 -3.45 2.90 11.33
N HIS A 151 -4.72 2.76 10.96
CA HIS A 151 -5.12 2.73 9.55
C HIS A 151 -4.84 4.06 8.85
N LEU A 152 -5.12 5.19 9.51
CA LEU A 152 -4.82 6.51 8.96
C LEU A 152 -3.32 6.70 8.76
N ALA A 153 -2.50 6.29 9.72
CA ALA A 153 -1.05 6.34 9.59
C ALA A 153 -0.55 5.49 8.42
N LEU A 154 -1.07 4.27 8.25
CA LEU A 154 -0.74 3.40 7.13
C LEU A 154 -1.14 3.99 5.78
N ILE A 155 -2.32 4.62 5.68
CA ILE A 155 -2.78 5.32 4.46
C ILE A 155 -1.81 6.46 4.11
N VAL A 156 -1.53 7.32 5.08
CA VAL A 156 -0.62 8.47 4.87
C VAL A 156 0.76 7.98 4.45
N LEU A 157 1.32 6.97 5.13
CA LEU A 157 2.62 6.41 4.79
C LEU A 157 2.64 5.76 3.41
N ALA A 158 1.58 5.04 3.02
CA ALA A 158 1.49 4.44 1.68
C ALA A 158 1.48 5.51 0.58
N VAL A 159 0.74 6.61 0.79
CA VAL A 159 0.72 7.76 -0.12
C VAL A 159 2.09 8.44 -0.18
N LEU A 160 2.71 8.69 0.98
CA LEU A 160 4.03 9.32 1.05
C LEU A 160 5.12 8.48 0.37
N ILE A 161 5.08 7.15 0.54
CA ILE A 161 5.97 6.22 -0.17
C ILE A 161 5.76 6.34 -1.68
N ALA A 162 4.51 6.34 -2.16
CA ALA A 162 4.23 6.47 -3.58
C ALA A 162 4.84 7.75 -4.16
N PHE A 163 4.60 8.91 -3.53
CA PHE A 163 5.12 10.18 -4.00
C PHE A 163 6.64 10.32 -3.87
N GLU A 164 7.25 9.81 -2.81
CA GLU A 164 8.72 9.83 -2.67
C GLU A 164 9.41 8.84 -3.61
N ASP A 165 8.75 7.73 -3.96
CA ASP A 165 9.23 6.80 -4.97
C ASP A 165 9.32 7.50 -6.34
N GLU A 166 8.27 8.23 -6.72
CA GLU A 166 8.23 9.02 -7.95
C GLU A 166 9.38 10.02 -8.01
N ARG A 167 9.56 10.80 -6.93
CA ARG A 167 10.65 11.78 -6.81
C ARG A 167 12.03 11.13 -6.87
N SER A 168 12.19 9.94 -6.29
CA SER A 168 13.46 9.21 -6.32
C SER A 168 13.76 8.73 -7.75
N PHE A 169 12.73 8.26 -8.46
CA PHE A 169 12.84 7.79 -9.83
C PHE A 169 13.19 8.94 -10.78
N GLU A 170 12.50 10.08 -10.68
CA GLU A 170 12.82 11.27 -11.50
C GLU A 170 14.27 11.74 -11.33
N ARG A 171 14.85 11.64 -10.12
CA ARG A 171 16.26 12.01 -9.86
C ARG A 171 17.27 11.02 -10.40
N GLU A 172 16.92 9.74 -10.44
CA GLU A 172 17.80 8.68 -10.98
C GLU A 172 17.91 8.78 -12.52
N TRP A 173 16.89 9.34 -13.17
CA TRP A 173 16.77 9.40 -14.64
C TRP A 173 16.82 10.82 -15.23
N SER A 174 17.00 11.86 -14.41
CA SER A 174 17.26 13.23 -14.91
C SER A 174 18.77 13.44 -15.11
N PRO A 175 19.22 13.83 -16.32
CA PRO A 175 20.64 14.01 -16.65
C PRO A 175 21.31 15.17 -15.89
#